data_AF-A0A254Q5Y3-F1
#
_entry.id   AF-A0A254Q5Y3-F1
#
_cell.length_a   1.000
_cell.length_b   1.000
_cell.length_c   1.000
_cell.angle_alpha   90.00
_cell.angle_beta   90.00
_cell.angle_gamma   90.00
#
_symmetry.space_group_name_H-M   'P 1'
#
loop_
_entity.id
_entity.type
_entity.pdbx_description
1 polymer ?
#
loop_
_entity_poly.entity_id
_entity_poly.type
_entity_poly.pdbx_seq_one_letter_code
_entity_poly.pdbx_strand_id
1 'polypeptide(L)'
;MNGNLKKLIMGVIGLIIVAIGARYSYYGSLTRNCIYTEEERTVSPRFVSAQISLIRQAAVISGKPAEYACLPIMSQYTNHIVEVQYAGTEKGQKSLIDEKSNLEFQIIKYVSVTKHGITTMDSGSGPVDFLILKDQNGKIYRVATVSLGINRDSDEFLKASTSEGDEVLSPETAFLE
;
A
#
# COMPACT_ATOMS: atom_id res chain seq x y z
N MET A 1 -16.20 34.53 39.82
CA MET A 1 -15.37 33.37 39.41
C MET A 1 -14.00 33.48 40.08
N ASN A 2 -13.63 32.53 40.94
CA ASN A 2 -12.38 32.54 41.73
C ASN A 2 -11.14 32.61 40.81
N GLY A 3 -10.14 33.41 41.17
CA GLY A 3 -8.88 33.55 40.40
C GLY A 3 -8.14 32.22 40.21
N ASN A 4 -8.23 31.30 41.18
CA ASN A 4 -7.66 29.95 41.06
C ASN A 4 -8.41 29.08 40.05
N LEU A 5 -9.75 29.23 39.98
CA LEU A 5 -10.57 28.53 38.99
C LEU A 5 -10.26 29.01 37.56
N LYS A 6 -10.02 30.33 37.37
CA LYS A 6 -9.58 30.90 36.08
C LYS A 6 -8.24 30.32 35.62
N LYS A 7 -7.25 30.24 36.51
CA LYS A 7 -5.92 29.67 36.20
C LYS A 7 -6.01 28.19 35.82
N LEU A 8 -6.81 27.42 36.55
CA LEU A 8 -7.04 26.00 36.25
C LEU A 8 -7.70 25.83 34.87
N ILE A 9 -8.75 26.59 34.58
CA ILE A 9 -9.43 26.57 33.27
C ILE A 9 -8.46 26.91 32.14
N MET A 10 -7.65 27.97 32.29
CA MET A 10 -6.66 28.35 31.28
C MET A 10 -5.58 27.28 31.08
N GLY A 11 -5.12 26.63 32.16
CA GLY A 11 -4.16 25.53 32.09
C GLY A 11 -4.73 24.32 31.33
N VAL A 12 -5.99 23.95 31.60
CA VAL A 12 -6.68 22.86 30.91
C VAL A 12 -6.88 23.19 29.42
N ILE A 13 -7.30 24.41 29.09
CA ILE A 13 -7.45 24.85 27.69
C ILE A 13 -6.09 24.77 26.97
N GLY A 14 -5.01 25.24 27.59
CA GLY A 14 -3.67 25.15 27.02
C GLY A 14 -3.26 23.71 26.71
N LEU A 15 -3.48 22.78 27.65
CA LEU A 15 -3.20 21.35 27.44
C LEU A 15 -4.03 20.75 26.29
N ILE A 16 -5.32 21.10 26.20
CA ILE A 16 -6.19 20.65 25.11
C ILE A 16 -5.66 21.14 23.76
N ILE A 17 -5.27 22.42 23.65
CA ILE A 17 -4.72 22.98 22.40
C ILE A 17 -3.43 22.26 21.99
N VAL A 18 -2.52 22.02 22.94
CA VAL A 18 -1.28 21.29 22.67
C VAL A 18 -1.56 19.85 22.22
N ALA A 19 -2.50 19.17 22.88
CA ALA A 19 -2.89 17.80 22.51
C ALA A 19 -3.52 17.73 21.11
N ILE A 20 -4.40 18.69 20.77
CA ILE A 20 -5.00 18.83 19.44
C ILE A 20 -3.91 19.08 18.39
N GLY A 21 -2.98 20.00 18.66
CA GLY A 21 -1.86 20.31 17.78
C GLY A 21 -0.98 19.07 17.52
N ALA A 22 -0.54 18.40 18.59
CA ALA A 22 0.27 17.18 18.48
C ALA A 22 -0.43 16.07 17.69
N ARG A 23 -1.75 15.89 17.91
CA ARG A 23 -2.55 14.92 17.17
C ARG A 23 -2.63 15.26 15.68
N TYR A 24 -2.93 16.51 15.35
CA TYR A 24 -2.96 16.96 13.95
C TYR A 24 -1.59 16.78 13.29
N SER A 25 -0.51 17.16 13.96
CA SER A 25 0.85 16.99 13.45
C SER A 25 1.19 15.53 13.21
N TYR A 26 0.78 14.60 14.07
CA TYR A 26 1.11 13.19 13.91
C TYR A 26 0.26 12.48 12.83
N TYR A 27 -1.06 12.67 12.83
CA TYR A 27 -1.98 11.95 11.92
C TYR A 27 -2.37 12.74 10.65
N GLY A 28 -1.98 14.01 10.55
CA GLY A 28 -2.53 14.94 9.57
C GLY A 28 -4.05 15.17 9.73
N SER A 29 -4.62 14.84 10.90
CA SER A 29 -6.05 14.89 11.17
C SER A 29 -6.34 14.94 12.67
N LEU A 30 -7.47 15.56 13.03
CA LEU A 30 -7.99 15.58 14.40
C LEU A 30 -8.89 14.38 14.73
N THR A 31 -9.40 13.68 13.72
CA THR A 31 -10.39 12.60 13.91
C THR A 31 -9.81 11.23 13.62
N ARG A 32 -8.88 11.12 12.66
CA ARG A 32 -8.25 9.84 12.31
C ARG A 32 -7.28 9.35 13.38
N ASN A 33 -7.20 8.03 13.54
CA ASN A 33 -6.22 7.33 14.38
C ASN A 33 -5.19 6.54 13.54
N CYS A 34 -5.14 6.79 12.24
CA CYS A 34 -4.24 6.14 11.29
C CYS A 34 -3.44 7.22 10.58
N ILE A 35 -2.11 7.05 10.51
CA ILE A 35 -1.23 7.94 9.75
C ILE A 35 -1.35 7.73 8.24
N TYR A 36 -2.08 6.70 7.82
CA TYR A 36 -2.39 6.42 6.43
C TYR A 36 -3.87 6.66 6.15
N THR A 37 -4.18 7.01 4.91
CA THR A 37 -5.49 6.84 4.30
C THR A 37 -5.37 5.98 3.07
N GLU A 38 -6.47 5.35 2.66
CA GLU A 38 -6.52 4.57 1.42
C GLU A 38 -7.74 4.97 0.60
N GLU A 39 -7.62 4.83 -0.71
CA GLU A 39 -8.67 5.10 -1.68
C GLU A 39 -8.69 3.98 -2.71
N GLU A 40 -9.84 3.37 -2.93
CA GLU A 40 -10.03 2.42 -4.03
C GLU A 40 -10.16 3.21 -5.34
N ARG A 41 -9.37 2.80 -6.32
CA ARG A 41 -9.26 3.43 -7.63
C ARG A 41 -9.90 2.53 -8.69
N THR A 42 -10.45 3.16 -9.72
CA THR A 42 -10.93 2.45 -10.90
C THR A 42 -9.74 1.93 -11.70
N VAL A 43 -9.74 0.64 -11.99
CA VAL A 43 -8.77 0.01 -12.90
C VAL A 43 -9.14 0.37 -14.33
N SER A 44 -8.16 0.78 -15.13
CA SER A 44 -8.35 1.03 -16.56
C SER A 44 -9.03 -0.16 -17.24
N PRO A 45 -10.02 0.05 -18.13
CA PRO A 45 -10.76 -1.02 -18.80
C PRO A 45 -9.86 -2.07 -19.47
N ARG A 46 -8.69 -1.66 -19.97
CA ARG A 46 -7.70 -2.55 -20.60
C ARG A 46 -7.19 -3.66 -19.68
N PHE A 47 -7.24 -3.43 -18.36
CA PHE A 47 -6.75 -4.35 -17.34
C PHE A 47 -7.84 -5.10 -16.58
N VAL A 48 -9.12 -4.75 -16.75
CA VAL A 48 -10.23 -5.37 -16.01
C VAL A 48 -10.33 -6.87 -16.31
N SER A 49 -10.04 -7.27 -17.55
CA SER A 49 -10.02 -8.67 -18.01
C SER A 49 -8.61 -9.23 -18.22
N ALA A 50 -7.57 -8.50 -17.80
CA ALA A 50 -6.20 -8.92 -18.04
C ALA A 50 -5.81 -10.11 -17.16
N GLN A 51 -5.12 -11.07 -17.77
CA GLN A 51 -4.47 -12.15 -17.06
C GLN A 51 -3.07 -11.70 -16.67
N ILE A 52 -2.78 -11.65 -15.37
CA ILE A 52 -1.47 -11.29 -14.86
C ILE A 52 -0.66 -12.57 -14.62
N SER A 53 0.60 -12.58 -15.04
CA SER A 53 1.52 -13.70 -14.83
C SER A 53 2.90 -13.21 -14.43
N LEU A 54 3.68 -14.10 -13.81
CA LEU A 54 5.09 -13.84 -13.49
C LEU A 54 5.92 -13.93 -14.77
N ILE A 55 6.90 -13.05 -14.90
CA ILE A 55 7.96 -13.12 -15.93
C ILE A 55 9.35 -13.33 -15.32
N ARG A 56 9.42 -13.29 -13.98
CA ARG A 56 10.65 -13.48 -13.19
C ARG A 56 10.30 -14.06 -11.83
N GLN A 57 11.33 -14.48 -11.10
CA GLN A 57 11.18 -14.90 -9.72
C GLN A 57 10.82 -13.71 -8.83
N ALA A 58 9.86 -13.92 -7.94
CA ALA A 58 9.42 -12.98 -6.91
C ALA A 58 9.32 -13.70 -5.56
N ALA A 59 9.18 -12.93 -4.48
CA ALA A 59 8.95 -13.43 -3.15
C ALA A 59 7.53 -13.10 -2.68
N VAL A 60 6.83 -14.11 -2.17
CA VAL A 60 5.61 -13.93 -1.39
C VAL A 60 5.97 -13.81 0.08
N ILE A 61 5.54 -12.71 0.68
CA ILE A 61 5.63 -12.47 2.12
C ILE A 61 4.23 -12.66 2.72
N SER A 62 4.10 -13.64 3.61
CA SER A 62 2.86 -13.93 4.33
C SER A 62 2.96 -13.46 5.79
N GLY A 63 2.03 -12.61 6.20
CA GLY A 63 1.96 -12.07 7.56
C GLY A 63 0.96 -10.92 7.69
N LYS A 64 0.68 -10.49 8.92
CA LYS A 64 -0.16 -9.30 9.13
C LYS A 64 0.58 -8.05 8.61
N PRO A 65 -0.06 -7.20 7.79
CA PRO A 65 0.56 -5.99 7.27
C PRO A 65 0.64 -4.93 8.37
N ALA A 66 1.67 -4.98 9.22
CA ALA A 66 1.76 -4.14 10.43
C ALA A 66 1.68 -2.64 10.12
N GLU A 67 2.28 -2.19 9.02
CA GLU A 67 2.24 -0.79 8.57
C GLU A 67 0.82 -0.32 8.22
N TYR A 68 0.01 -1.20 7.60
CA TYR A 68 -1.34 -0.89 7.12
C TYR A 68 -2.44 -1.49 8.01
N ALA A 69 -2.11 -1.92 9.22
CA ALA A 69 -3.04 -2.58 10.12
C ALA A 69 -4.24 -1.68 10.52
N CYS A 70 -4.08 -0.36 10.44
CA CYS A 70 -5.15 0.61 10.73
C CYS A 70 -6.04 0.95 9.52
N LEU A 71 -5.76 0.40 8.34
CA LEU A 71 -6.50 0.65 7.12
C LEU A 71 -7.53 -0.47 6.84
N PRO A 72 -8.82 -0.16 6.61
CA PRO A 72 -9.87 -1.18 6.50
C PRO A 72 -9.72 -2.15 5.32
N ILE A 73 -9.19 -1.72 4.17
CA ILE A 73 -8.98 -2.53 2.97
C ILE A 73 -7.60 -3.19 3.05
N MET A 74 -6.53 -2.42 3.19
CA MET A 74 -5.16 -2.95 3.15
C MET A 74 -4.83 -3.91 4.31
N SER A 75 -5.47 -3.78 5.47
CA SER A 75 -5.27 -4.71 6.59
C SER A 75 -5.75 -6.14 6.32
N GLN A 76 -6.60 -6.34 5.31
CA GLN A 76 -7.17 -7.64 4.98
C GLN A 76 -6.22 -8.53 4.17
N TYR A 77 -5.23 -7.93 3.49
CA TYR A 77 -4.35 -8.65 2.56
C TYR A 77 -3.03 -9.06 3.23
N THR A 78 -3.00 -10.30 3.70
CA THR A 78 -1.87 -10.86 4.45
C THR A 78 -0.74 -11.39 3.57
N ASN A 79 -0.92 -11.46 2.26
CA ASN A 79 0.14 -11.85 1.33
C ASN A 79 0.54 -10.63 0.51
N HIS A 80 1.84 -10.36 0.42
CA HIS A 80 2.41 -9.34 -0.47
C HIS A 80 3.43 -10.01 -1.39
N ILE A 81 3.34 -9.77 -2.69
CA ILE A 81 4.39 -10.14 -3.64
C ILE A 81 5.36 -8.97 -3.77
N VAL A 82 6.63 -9.23 -3.54
CA VAL A 82 7.73 -8.29 -3.71
C VAL A 82 8.83 -8.96 -4.52
N GLU A 83 9.76 -8.17 -5.04
CA GLU A 83 10.96 -8.78 -5.62
C GLU A 83 11.80 -9.49 -4.58
N VAL A 84 12.58 -10.45 -5.06
CA VAL A 84 13.47 -11.26 -4.23
C VAL A 84 14.46 -10.40 -3.45
N GLN A 85 14.99 -9.32 -4.04
CA GLN A 85 15.97 -8.45 -3.38
C GLN A 85 15.40 -7.71 -2.15
N TYR A 86 14.11 -7.36 -2.18
CA TYR A 86 13.42 -6.69 -1.07
C TYR A 86 12.85 -7.66 -0.04
N ALA A 87 12.82 -8.96 -0.33
CA ALA A 87 12.30 -9.96 0.60
C ALA A 87 13.06 -9.95 1.94
N GLY A 88 14.38 -9.66 1.93
CA GLY A 88 15.22 -9.69 3.13
C GLY A 88 14.82 -8.68 4.22
N THR A 89 14.26 -7.54 3.84
CA THR A 89 13.84 -6.48 4.78
C THR A 89 12.44 -6.68 5.35
N GLU A 90 11.67 -7.61 4.77
CA GLU A 90 10.28 -7.86 5.11
C GLU A 90 10.10 -8.82 6.30
N LYS A 91 9.10 -8.53 7.14
CA LYS A 91 8.70 -9.38 8.26
C LYS A 91 7.60 -10.35 7.81
N GLY A 92 7.75 -11.64 8.12
CA GLY A 92 6.77 -12.67 7.78
C GLY A 92 7.41 -13.94 7.23
N GLN A 93 6.56 -14.92 6.94
CA GLN A 93 6.97 -16.14 6.24
C GLN A 93 7.23 -15.80 4.78
N LYS A 94 8.33 -16.32 4.24
CA LYS A 94 8.80 -16.02 2.88
C LYS A 94 8.75 -17.29 2.05
N SER A 95 8.26 -17.17 0.82
CA SER A 95 8.34 -18.24 -0.18
C SER A 95 8.64 -17.62 -1.54
N LEU A 96 9.42 -18.31 -2.36
CA LEU A 96 9.71 -17.87 -3.72
C LEU A 96 8.66 -18.43 -4.69
N ILE A 97 8.28 -17.61 -5.66
CA ILE A 97 7.41 -17.97 -6.80
C ILE A 97 8.11 -17.51 -8.08
N ASP A 98 7.92 -18.22 -9.17
CA ASP A 98 8.49 -17.90 -10.48
C ASP A 98 7.54 -18.35 -11.60
N GLU A 99 7.95 -18.19 -12.86
CA GLU A 99 7.17 -18.62 -14.03
C GLU A 99 6.75 -20.10 -13.97
N LYS A 100 7.57 -20.97 -13.35
CA LYS A 100 7.29 -22.41 -13.27
C LYS A 100 6.21 -22.74 -12.25
N SER A 101 5.84 -21.78 -11.39
CA SER A 101 4.71 -21.92 -10.49
C SER A 101 3.35 -21.95 -11.22
N ASN A 102 3.30 -21.54 -12.49
CA ASN A 102 2.08 -21.42 -13.29
C ASN A 102 0.95 -20.68 -12.53
N LEU A 103 1.32 -19.68 -11.74
CA LEU A 103 0.37 -18.79 -11.08
C LEU A 103 -0.14 -17.77 -12.10
N GLU A 104 -1.46 -17.69 -12.19
CA GLU A 104 -2.13 -16.69 -12.99
C GLU A 104 -3.02 -15.87 -12.05
N PHE A 105 -2.99 -14.56 -12.21
CA PHE A 105 -3.70 -13.65 -11.33
C PHE A 105 -4.67 -12.76 -12.10
N GLN A 106 -5.74 -12.38 -11.42
CA GLN A 106 -6.68 -11.35 -11.85
C GLN A 106 -6.56 -10.13 -10.94
N ILE A 107 -6.61 -8.93 -11.52
CA ILE A 107 -6.70 -7.70 -10.74
C ILE A 107 -8.13 -7.61 -10.19
N ILE A 108 -8.27 -7.60 -8.87
CA ILE A 108 -9.57 -7.46 -8.21
C ILE A 108 -9.79 -6.07 -7.62
N LYS A 109 -8.72 -5.34 -7.28
CA LYS A 109 -8.77 -3.95 -6.84
C LYS A 109 -7.48 -3.20 -7.17
N TYR A 110 -7.59 -1.88 -7.26
CA TYR A 110 -6.47 -0.97 -7.27
C TYR A 110 -6.63 0.02 -6.11
N VAL A 111 -5.62 0.17 -5.26
CA VAL A 111 -5.72 0.92 -4.01
C VAL A 111 -4.54 1.88 -3.89
N SER A 112 -4.83 3.18 -3.75
CA SER A 112 -3.84 4.21 -3.43
C SER A 112 -3.75 4.41 -1.93
N VAL A 113 -2.55 4.33 -1.35
CA VAL A 113 -2.30 4.57 0.08
C VAL A 113 -1.49 5.84 0.28
N THR A 114 -2.01 6.81 1.01
CA THR A 114 -1.34 8.09 1.30
C THR A 114 -0.95 8.17 2.76
N LYS A 115 0.31 8.47 3.04
CA LYS A 115 0.82 8.74 4.39
C LYS A 115 0.64 10.22 4.75
N HIS A 116 0.37 10.51 6.02
CA HIS A 116 0.03 11.84 6.54
C HIS A 116 0.87 12.24 7.75
N GLY A 117 0.80 13.53 8.08
CA GLY A 117 1.43 14.11 9.25
C GLY A 117 2.93 14.27 9.12
N ILE A 118 3.61 14.53 10.23
CA ILE A 118 5.06 14.81 10.30
C ILE A 118 5.90 13.60 9.85
N THR A 119 5.32 12.40 9.88
CA THR A 119 5.98 11.16 9.46
C THR A 119 6.18 11.06 7.95
N THR A 120 5.66 12.01 7.15
CA THR A 120 5.94 12.12 5.71
C THR A 120 7.28 12.78 5.42
N MET A 121 7.94 13.45 6.37
CA MET A 121 9.21 14.16 6.12
C MET A 121 10.33 13.23 5.63
N ASP A 122 10.28 11.94 6.02
CA ASP A 122 11.26 10.92 5.63
C ASP A 122 10.75 9.99 4.52
N SER A 123 9.55 10.20 4.00
CA SER A 123 8.91 9.33 3.02
C SER A 123 8.56 10.16 1.79
N GLY A 124 9.14 9.83 0.64
CA GLY A 124 8.94 10.57 -0.61
C GLY A 124 7.48 10.97 -0.88
N SER A 125 7.29 12.09 -1.58
CA SER A 125 5.98 12.67 -1.80
C SER A 125 5.14 11.83 -2.78
N GLY A 126 4.14 11.12 -2.28
CA GLY A 126 3.11 10.53 -3.13
C GLY A 126 2.30 9.43 -2.47
N PRO A 127 1.09 9.13 -2.98
CA PRO A 127 0.45 7.87 -2.69
C PRO A 127 1.31 6.71 -3.17
N VAL A 128 1.32 5.61 -2.42
CA VAL A 128 1.84 4.32 -2.91
C VAL A 128 0.65 3.54 -3.42
N ASP A 129 0.70 3.19 -4.69
CA ASP A 129 -0.35 2.47 -5.36
C ASP A 129 -0.12 0.95 -5.28
N PHE A 130 -1.20 0.21 -5.07
CA PHE A 130 -1.20 -1.24 -4.91
C PHE A 130 -2.22 -1.89 -5.83
N LEU A 131 -1.78 -2.92 -6.54
CA LEU A 131 -2.67 -3.90 -7.16
C LEU A 131 -3.03 -4.97 -6.13
N ILE A 132 -4.31 -5.30 -6.06
CA ILE A 132 -4.80 -6.47 -5.34
C ILE A 132 -5.08 -7.55 -6.38
N LEU A 133 -4.34 -8.63 -6.28
CA LEU A 133 -4.35 -9.75 -7.20
C LEU A 133 -4.98 -10.97 -6.55
N LYS A 134 -5.77 -11.72 -7.30
CA LYS A 134 -6.32 -13.01 -6.88
C LYS A 134 -5.81 -14.10 -7.81
N ASP A 135 -5.21 -15.14 -7.24
CA ASP A 135 -4.77 -16.31 -8.04
C ASP A 135 -5.93 -17.26 -8.38
N GLN A 136 -5.65 -18.22 -9.25
CA GLN A 136 -6.60 -19.24 -9.67
C GLN A 136 -7.12 -20.13 -8.52
N ASN A 137 -6.40 -20.20 -7.39
CA ASN A 137 -6.80 -20.95 -6.19
C ASN A 137 -7.58 -20.08 -5.19
N GLY A 138 -7.82 -18.82 -5.53
CA GLY A 138 -8.57 -17.87 -4.71
C GLY A 138 -7.75 -17.16 -3.63
N LYS A 139 -6.42 -17.34 -3.59
CA LYS A 139 -5.55 -16.63 -2.65
C LYS A 139 -5.33 -15.20 -3.15
N ILE A 140 -5.33 -14.26 -2.22
CA ILE A 140 -5.24 -12.82 -2.51
C ILE A 140 -3.88 -12.29 -2.09
N TYR A 141 -3.33 -11.43 -2.93
CA TYR A 141 -2.04 -10.79 -2.80
C TYR A 141 -2.17 -9.30 -3.03
N ARG A 142 -1.44 -8.49 -2.26
CA ARG A 142 -1.17 -7.10 -2.61
C ARG A 142 0.18 -7.02 -3.31
N VAL A 143 0.37 -6.07 -4.22
CA VAL A 143 1.63 -5.78 -4.91
C VAL A 143 1.72 -4.27 -5.08
N ALA A 144 2.80 -3.65 -4.61
CA ALA A 144 3.03 -2.22 -4.85
C ALA A 144 3.45 -1.98 -6.31
N THR A 145 2.80 -1.04 -6.99
CA THR A 145 3.17 -0.68 -8.38
C THR A 145 4.45 0.15 -8.42
N VAL A 146 4.69 0.97 -7.39
CA VAL A 146 5.93 1.77 -7.24
C VAL A 146 7.16 0.89 -7.10
N SER A 147 7.00 -0.30 -6.53
CA SER A 147 8.10 -1.27 -6.40
C SER A 147 8.56 -1.81 -7.75
N LEU A 148 7.76 -1.72 -8.81
CA LEU A 148 8.11 -2.28 -10.12
C LEU A 148 9.19 -1.50 -10.90
N GLY A 149 9.84 -0.48 -10.32
CA GLY A 149 10.78 0.34 -11.13
C GLY A 149 11.66 1.35 -10.40
N ILE A 150 12.36 0.93 -9.35
CA ILE A 150 13.59 1.65 -8.94
C ILE A 150 14.78 1.17 -9.81
N ASN A 151 14.76 -0.09 -10.22
CA ASN A 151 15.63 -0.68 -11.24
C ASN A 151 14.77 -1.36 -12.32
N ARG A 152 14.46 -0.64 -13.40
CA ARG A 152 13.64 -1.14 -14.53
C ARG A 152 13.98 -2.57 -14.96
N ASP A 153 15.27 -2.90 -15.03
CA ASP A 153 15.71 -4.22 -15.49
C ASP A 153 15.54 -5.35 -14.48
N SER A 154 15.33 -5.08 -13.18
CA SER A 154 15.16 -6.10 -12.13
C SER A 154 13.79 -6.09 -11.47
N ASP A 155 13.09 -4.97 -11.53
CA ASP A 155 11.91 -4.71 -10.72
C ASP A 155 10.60 -5.09 -11.45
N GLU A 156 10.71 -5.37 -12.75
CA GLU A 156 9.63 -5.88 -13.58
C GLU A 156 9.54 -7.41 -13.50
N PHE A 157 8.66 -7.90 -12.63
CA PHE A 157 8.44 -9.35 -12.44
C PHE A 157 7.03 -9.83 -12.80
N LEU A 158 6.13 -8.93 -13.20
CA LEU A 158 4.78 -9.25 -13.66
C LEU A 158 4.54 -8.75 -15.09
N LYS A 159 3.72 -9.48 -15.84
CA LYS A 159 3.13 -9.01 -17.10
C LYS A 159 1.63 -9.17 -17.09
N ALA A 160 0.95 -8.31 -17.82
CA ALA A 160 -0.46 -8.41 -18.15
C ALA A 160 -0.63 -8.87 -19.60
N SER A 161 -1.41 -9.93 -19.79
CA SER A 161 -1.95 -10.30 -21.10
C SER A 161 -3.34 -9.68 -21.25
N THR A 162 -3.43 -8.68 -22.13
CA THR A 162 -4.66 -7.92 -22.41
C THR A 162 -5.19 -8.27 -23.81
N SER A 163 -6.35 -7.74 -24.19
CA SER A 163 -6.84 -7.84 -25.57
C SER A 163 -5.97 -7.10 -26.60
N GLU A 164 -5.15 -6.16 -26.14
CA GLU A 164 -4.26 -5.34 -26.97
C GLU A 164 -2.85 -5.95 -27.11
N GLY A 165 -2.54 -6.96 -26.29
CA GLY A 165 -1.24 -7.65 -26.27
C GLY A 165 -0.71 -7.86 -24.84
N ASP A 166 0.50 -8.40 -24.78
CA ASP A 166 1.25 -8.58 -23.54
C ASP A 166 2.02 -7.30 -23.19
N GLU A 167 1.86 -6.79 -21.97
CA GLU A 167 2.57 -5.63 -21.43
C GLU A 167 3.26 -6.00 -20.11
N VAL A 168 4.53 -5.67 -19.98
CA VAL A 168 5.24 -5.79 -18.70
C VAL A 168 4.77 -4.69 -17.75
N LEU A 169 4.40 -5.07 -16.53
CA LEU A 169 3.92 -4.11 -15.54
C LEU A 169 5.09 -3.36 -14.91
N SER A 170 5.05 -2.03 -14.97
CA SER A 170 6.03 -1.12 -14.40
C SER A 170 5.34 0.02 -13.62
N PRO A 171 6.07 0.90 -12.92
CA PRO A 171 5.47 2.04 -12.24
C PRO A 171 4.87 3.06 -13.21
N GLU A 172 5.29 3.02 -14.48
CA GLU A 172 4.76 3.88 -15.54
C GLU A 172 3.51 3.29 -16.21
N THR A 173 3.19 2.03 -15.91
CA THR A 173 1.96 1.42 -16.41
C THR A 173 0.76 2.20 -15.91
N ALA A 174 0.02 2.79 -16.86
CA ALA A 174 -1.21 3.50 -16.57
C ALA A 174 -2.31 2.50 -16.18
N PHE A 175 -2.40 2.22 -14.88
CA PHE A 175 -3.50 1.44 -14.29
C PHE A 175 -4.77 2.29 -14.09
N LEU A 176 -4.65 3.61 -14.26
CA LEU A 176 -5.72 4.60 -14.17
C LEU A 176 -6.12 5.11 -15.56
N GLU A 177 -7.34 5.59 -15.67
CA GLU A 177 -7.77 6.59 -16.67
C GLU A 177 -7.81 7.98 -16.05
#